data_AF-A0A2I0CW44-F1
#
_entry.id   AF-A0A2I0CW44-F1
#
_cell.length_a   1.000
_cell.length_b   1.000
_cell.length_c   1.000
_cell.angle_alpha   90.00
_cell.angle_beta   90.00
_cell.angle_gamma   90.00
#
_symmetry.space_group_name_H-M   'P 1'
#
loop_
_entity.id
_entity.type
_entity.pdbx_description
1 polymer ?
#
loop_
_entity_poly.entity_id
_entity_poly.type
_entity_poly.pdbx_seq_one_letter_code
_entity_poly.pdbx_strand_id
1 'polypeptide(L)'
;IILRIVSTPSATNPPLAQVRENILNRPGFGKINAVKNGRVYVIDGDIMNGPTGPVGLMYITKSFYPDLFADISPDAVFREFSDKYPFNTEFSREAIMVPAPGG
;
A
#
# COMPACT_ATOMS: atom_id res chain seq x y z
N ILE A 1 -2.78 12.34 -6.67
CA ILE A 1 -2.71 11.04 -5.96
C ILE A 1 -3.68 11.09 -4.79
N ILE A 2 -4.31 9.98 -4.42
CA ILE A 2 -5.00 9.81 -3.13
C ILE A 2 -4.23 8.74 -2.35
N LEU A 3 -3.86 9.06 -1.11
CA LEU A 3 -3.26 8.11 -0.16
C LEU A 3 -4.18 8.04 1.06
N ARG A 4 -4.63 6.83 1.41
CA ARG A 4 -5.43 6.57 2.60
C ARG A 4 -4.63 5.67 3.53
N ILE A 5 -4.33 6.18 4.72
CA ILE A 5 -3.75 5.39 5.81
C ILE A 5 -4.90 4.83 6.64
N VAL A 6 -4.87 3.52 6.88
CA VAL A 6 -5.77 2.82 7.80
C VAL A 6 -4.93 2.04 8.80
N SER A 7 -5.38 1.92 10.04
CA SER A 7 -4.78 0.96 10.98
C SER A 7 -5.33 -0.44 10.67
N THR A 8 -4.50 -1.46 10.88
CA THR A 8 -4.70 -2.91 10.69
C THR A 8 -6.15 -3.39 10.50
N PRO A 9 -6.40 -4.35 9.58
CA PRO A 9 -7.66 -5.09 9.54
C PRO A 9 -7.90 -5.77 10.90
N SER A 10 -8.83 -5.23 11.67
CA SER A 10 -9.47 -5.89 12.80
C SER A 10 -10.79 -6.49 12.31
N ALA A 11 -11.50 -7.24 13.15
CA ALA A 11 -12.89 -7.64 12.89
C ALA A 11 -13.81 -6.45 12.51
N THR A 12 -13.38 -5.21 12.77
CA THR A 12 -14.08 -3.95 12.49
C THR A 12 -13.58 -3.17 11.27
N ASN A 13 -12.44 -3.52 10.66
CA ASN A 13 -11.88 -2.80 9.51
C ASN A 13 -11.96 -3.66 8.24
N PRO A 14 -12.56 -3.16 7.14
CA PRO A 14 -12.62 -3.91 5.90
C PRO A 14 -11.21 -4.10 5.30
N PRO A 15 -10.98 -5.16 4.51
CA PRO A 15 -9.71 -5.37 3.81
C PRO A 15 -9.28 -4.13 3.02
N LEU A 16 -7.97 -3.88 2.89
CA LEU A 16 -7.44 -2.68 2.22
C LEU A 16 -7.98 -2.52 0.79
N ALA A 17 -8.18 -3.64 0.09
CA ALA A 17 -8.81 -3.68 -1.22
C ALA A 17 -10.24 -3.11 -1.20
N GLN A 18 -11.05 -3.48 -0.20
CA GLN A 18 -12.41 -2.96 -0.04
C GLN A 18 -12.41 -1.48 0.34
N VAL A 19 -11.47 -1.02 1.17
CA VAL A 19 -11.29 0.43 1.45
C VAL A 19 -11.02 1.19 0.15
N ARG A 20 -10.15 0.66 -0.71
CA ARG A 20 -9.82 1.26 -2.01
C ARG A 20 -11.05 1.29 -2.93
N GLU A 21 -11.77 0.18 -3.04
CA GLU A 21 -13.00 0.10 -3.82
C GLU A 21 -14.06 1.10 -3.35
N ASN A 22 -14.20 1.29 -2.04
CA ASN A 22 -15.11 2.30 -1.50
C ASN A 22 -14.71 3.73 -1.90
N ILE A 23 -13.42 4.02 -2.04
CA ILE A 23 -12.93 5.32 -2.52
C ILE A 23 -13.21 5.47 -4.02
N LEU A 24 -12.96 4.43 -4.82
CA LEU A 24 -13.18 4.45 -6.27
C LEU A 24 -14.65 4.60 -6.63
N ASN A 25 -15.54 3.93 -5.90
CA ASN A 25 -16.98 3.91 -6.15
C ASN A 25 -17.75 5.03 -5.46
N ARG A 26 -17.07 5.94 -4.75
CA ARG A 26 -17.74 7.04 -4.05
C ARG A 26 -18.40 8.01 -5.05
N PRO A 27 -19.70 8.33 -4.91
CA PRO A 27 -20.37 9.27 -5.79
C PRO A 27 -19.60 10.59 -5.91
N GLY A 28 -19.34 11.02 -7.15
CA GLY A 28 -18.58 12.23 -7.47
C GLY A 28 -17.05 12.06 -7.54
N PHE A 29 -16.48 10.96 -7.03
CA PHE A 29 -15.03 10.76 -7.02
C PHE A 29 -14.44 10.43 -8.39
N GLY A 30 -15.24 9.90 -9.32
CA GLY A 30 -14.83 9.67 -10.72
C GLY A 30 -14.38 10.94 -11.47
N LYS A 31 -14.65 12.14 -10.94
CA LYS A 31 -14.16 13.41 -11.51
C LYS A 31 -12.72 13.73 -11.09
N ILE A 32 -12.21 13.12 -10.03
CA ILE A 32 -10.88 13.38 -9.46
C ILE A 32 -9.81 12.72 -10.32
N ASN A 33 -8.78 13.47 -10.73
CA ASN A 33 -7.69 12.95 -11.57
C ASN A 33 -6.97 11.74 -10.96
N ALA A 34 -6.81 11.71 -9.63
CA ALA A 34 -6.23 10.56 -8.93
C ALA A 34 -7.06 9.28 -9.13
N VAL A 35 -8.38 9.39 -9.13
CA VAL A 35 -9.30 8.25 -9.34
C VAL A 35 -9.28 7.82 -10.80
N LYS A 36 -9.39 8.78 -11.73
CA LYS A 36 -9.33 8.53 -13.19
C LYS A 36 -8.06 7.80 -13.61
N ASN A 37 -6.93 8.15 -13.01
CA ASN A 37 -5.62 7.63 -13.38
C ASN A 37 -5.19 6.44 -12.50
N GLY A 38 -6.10 5.86 -11.70
CA GLY A 38 -5.78 4.71 -10.83
C GLY A 38 -4.80 5.02 -9.69
N ARG A 39 -4.46 6.28 -9.44
CA ARG A 39 -3.50 6.73 -8.41
C ARG A 39 -4.16 6.87 -7.03
N VAL A 40 -4.82 5.80 -6.59
CA VAL A 40 -5.48 5.66 -5.29
C VAL A 40 -4.84 4.50 -4.55
N TYR A 41 -4.17 4.83 -3.44
CA TYR A 41 -3.40 3.90 -2.63
C TYR A 41 -3.99 3.83 -1.23
N VAL A 42 -4.08 2.62 -0.68
CA VAL A 42 -4.43 2.37 0.71
C VAL A 42 -3.24 1.66 1.34
N ILE A 43 -2.78 2.16 2.48
CA ILE A 43 -1.67 1.56 3.24
C ILE A 43 -2.12 1.24 4.65
N ASP A 44 -1.64 0.12 5.15
CA ASP A 44 -1.67 -0.17 6.58
C ASP A 44 -0.67 0.76 7.28
N GLY A 45 -1.11 1.54 8.26
CA GLY A 45 -0.26 2.43 9.02
C GLY A 45 0.82 1.70 9.81
N ASP A 46 0.59 0.41 10.14
CA ASP A 46 1.54 -0.39 10.90
C ASP A 46 2.81 -0.68 10.09
N ILE A 47 2.74 -0.70 8.75
CA ILE A 47 3.93 -0.86 7.89
C ILE A 47 4.85 0.37 7.90
N MET A 48 4.35 1.53 8.33
CA MET A 48 5.16 2.74 8.44
C MET A 48 5.91 2.83 9.78
N ASN A 49 5.62 1.92 10.70
CA ASN A 49 6.18 1.92 12.05
C ASN A 49 7.16 0.78 12.25
N GLY A 50 8.12 0.96 13.16
CA GLY A 50 9.04 -0.10 13.57
C GLY A 50 10.01 -0.55 12.45
N PRO A 51 10.52 -1.80 12.53
CA PRO A 51 11.58 -2.29 11.66
C PRO A 51 11.22 -2.37 10.17
N THR A 52 9.93 -2.43 9.83
CA THR A 52 9.41 -2.49 8.45
C THR A 52 9.14 -1.13 7.83
N GLY A 53 9.25 -0.04 8.61
CA GLY A 53 9.07 1.35 8.15
C GLY A 53 9.80 1.69 6.84
N PRO A 54 11.09 1.31 6.66
CA PRO A 54 11.80 1.53 5.41
C PRO A 54 11.15 0.85 4.21
N VAL A 55 10.61 -0.37 4.36
CA VAL A 55 9.91 -1.09 3.29
C VAL A 55 8.60 -0.38 2.94
N GLY A 56 7.82 0.01 3.96
CA GLY A 56 6.60 0.79 3.76
C GLY A 56 6.84 2.09 2.97
N LEU A 57 7.94 2.78 3.29
CA LEU A 57 8.36 3.98 2.56
C LEU A 57 8.70 3.68 1.09
N MET A 58 9.36 2.55 0.79
CA MET A 58 9.68 2.15 -0.58
C MET A 58 8.43 1.92 -1.44
N TYR A 59 7.37 1.32 -0.88
CA TYR A 59 6.09 1.19 -1.60
C TYR A 59 5.48 2.56 -1.93
N ILE A 60 5.55 3.51 -0.99
CA ILE A 60 5.04 4.87 -1.18
C ILE A 60 5.85 5.61 -2.25
N THR A 61 7.17 5.63 -2.15
CA THR A 61 8.03 6.35 -3.10
C THR A 61 7.94 5.76 -4.49
N LYS A 62 7.93 4.43 -4.62
CA LYS A 62 7.71 3.73 -5.90
C LYS A 62 6.37 4.08 -6.54
N SER A 63 5.31 4.17 -5.75
CA SER A 63 3.97 4.55 -6.24
C SER A 63 3.88 6.03 -6.67
N PHE A 64 4.66 6.90 -6.02
CA PHE A 64 4.64 8.33 -6.32
C PHE A 64 5.50 8.67 -7.53
N TYR A 65 6.62 7.97 -7.69
CA TYR A 65 7.64 8.21 -8.70
C TYR A 65 8.09 6.90 -9.37
N PRO A 66 7.20 6.19 -10.08
CA PRO A 66 7.47 4.85 -10.61
C PRO A 66 8.69 4.79 -11.53
N ASP A 67 8.94 5.87 -12.29
CA ASP A 67 10.05 6.01 -13.23
C ASP A 67 11.40 6.20 -12.51
N LEU A 68 11.42 6.97 -11.42
CA LEU A 68 12.63 7.25 -10.65
C LEU A 68 13.10 6.04 -9.83
N PHE A 69 12.15 5.20 -9.41
CA PHE A 69 12.40 4.00 -8.62
C PHE A 69 12.16 2.74 -9.46
N ALA A 70 12.36 2.80 -10.78
CA ALA A 70 12.09 1.71 -11.73
C ALA A 70 12.77 0.37 -11.34
N ASP A 71 13.97 0.47 -10.80
CA ASP A 71 14.89 -0.59 -10.41
C ASP A 71 14.63 -1.18 -9.02
N ILE A 72 13.86 -0.49 -8.17
CA ILE A 72 13.58 -0.93 -6.81
C ILE A 72 12.32 -1.81 -6.77
N SER A 73 12.47 -3.00 -6.20
CA SER A 73 11.38 -3.92 -5.87
C SER A 73 11.16 -3.93 -4.35
N PRO A 74 10.15 -3.20 -3.83
CA PRO A 74 9.81 -3.23 -2.42
C PRO A 74 9.48 -4.65 -1.93
N ASP A 75 8.86 -5.48 -2.78
CA ASP A 75 8.57 -6.90 -2.51
C ASP A 75 9.85 -7.72 -2.26
N ALA A 76 10.88 -7.51 -3.08
CA ALA A 76 12.14 -8.22 -2.93
C ALA A 76 12.84 -7.84 -1.62
N VAL A 77 12.85 -6.54 -1.29
CA VAL A 77 13.42 -6.03 -0.03
C VAL A 77 12.63 -6.57 1.17
N PHE A 78 11.30 -6.59 1.08
CA PHE A 78 10.45 -7.13 2.15
C PHE A 78 10.69 -8.63 2.39
N ARG A 79 10.84 -9.40 1.31
CA ARG A 79 11.15 -10.83 1.38
C ARG A 79 12.51 -11.05 2.04
N GLU A 80 13.55 -10.37 1.57
CA GLU A 80 14.90 -10.46 2.16
C GLU A 80 14.87 -10.08 3.66
N PHE A 81 14.16 -9.00 3.99
CA PHE A 81 14.02 -8.54 5.37
C PHE A 81 13.32 -9.58 6.25
N SER A 82 12.26 -10.21 5.74
CA SER A 82 11.50 -11.24 6.45
C SER A 82 12.30 -12.54 6.63
N ASP A 83 13.08 -12.94 5.62
CA ASP A 83 13.95 -14.11 5.68
C ASP A 83 15.09 -13.90 6.69
N LYS A 84 15.65 -12.68 6.72
CA LYS A 84 16.76 -12.31 7.61
C LYS A 84 16.32 -12.08 9.06
N TYR A 85 15.10 -11.58 9.25
CA TYR A 85 14.55 -11.26 10.56
C TYR A 85 13.15 -11.86 10.72
N PRO A 86 13.06 -13.15 11.07
CA PRO A 86 11.80 -13.82 11.34
C PRO A 86 11.24 -13.36 12.69
N PHE A 87 10.75 -12.13 12.76
CA PHE A 87 9.97 -11.66 13.90
C PHE A 87 8.64 -12.46 13.96
N ASN A 88 8.28 -12.97 15.13
CA ASN A 88 7.04 -13.74 15.38
C ASN A 88 5.79 -12.83 15.38
N THR A 89 5.62 -12.05 14.34
CA THR A 89 4.56 -11.07 14.24
C THR A 89 3.94 -11.25 12.88
N GLU A 90 2.65 -11.55 12.90
CA GLU A 90 1.70 -11.56 11.80
C GLU A 90 1.70 -10.21 11.08
N PHE A 91 2.82 -9.85 10.42
CA PHE A 91 2.86 -8.71 9.53
C PHE A 91 2.08 -9.13 8.29
N SER A 92 0.80 -8.79 8.35
CA SER A 92 -0.23 -9.10 7.38
C SER A 92 0.34 -8.94 5.97
N ARG A 93 0.52 -10.08 5.29
CA ARG A 93 0.81 -10.15 3.84
C ARG A 93 -0.18 -9.35 2.99
N GLU A 94 -1.26 -8.86 3.59
CA GLU A 94 -2.27 -7.99 3.01
C GLU A 94 -1.90 -6.50 3.01
N ALA A 95 -0.74 -6.09 3.55
CA ALA A 95 -0.16 -4.76 3.34
C ALA A 95 0.31 -4.55 1.89
N ILE A 96 -0.49 -5.01 0.93
CA ILE A 96 -0.27 -4.80 -0.48
C ILE A 96 -1.08 -3.55 -0.79
N MET A 97 -0.36 -2.44 -0.98
CA MET A 97 -0.84 -1.38 -1.85
C MET A 97 -1.40 -2.07 -3.08
N VAL A 98 -2.73 -2.16 -3.23
CA VAL A 98 -3.32 -2.73 -4.45
C VAL A 98 -2.85 -1.80 -5.57
N PRO A 99 -1.90 -2.21 -6.43
CA PRO A 99 -1.61 -1.38 -7.59
C PRO A 99 -2.90 -1.31 -8.40
N ALA A 100 -3.15 -0.18 -9.05
CA ALA A 100 -4.16 -0.18 -10.09
C ALA A 100 -3.84 -1.33 -11.06
N PRO A 101 -4.79 -2.22 -11.37
CA PRO A 101 -4.56 -3.22 -12.39
C PRO A 101 -4.25 -2.49 -13.71
N GLY A 102 -3.04 -2.69 -14.26
CA GLY A 102 -2.63 -2.17 -15.57
C GLY A 102 -1.52 -1.11 -15.57
N GLY A 103 -0.41 -1.34 -14.86
CA GLY A 103 0.87 -0.63 -15.05
C GLY A 103 2.00 -1.62 -15.22
#